data_AF-A0A5K1BQT0-F1
#
_entry.id   AF-A0A5K1BQT0-F1
#
_cell.length_a   1.000
_cell.length_b   1.000
_cell.length_c   1.000
_cell.angle_alpha   90.00
_cell.angle_beta   90.00
_cell.angle_gamma   90.00
#
_symmetry.space_group_name_H-M   'P 1'
#
loop_
_entity.id
_entity.type
_entity.pdbx_description
1 polymer ?
#
loop_
_entity_poly.entity_id
_entity_poly.type
_entity_poly.pdbx_seq_one_letter_code
_entity_poly.pdbx_strand_id
1 'polypeptide(L)' 'LCVWSTDGWEKQKSRTLQVPAGRTPSALSDTRVQFHHDQTHFLVVHETQIAIYETTKLECVKQ' A
#
# COMPACT_ATOMS: atom_id res chain seq x y z
N LEU A 1 -2.65 -1.27 -3.73
CA LEU A 1 -3.17 -1.56 -2.37
C LEU A 1 -4.69 -1.57 -2.39
N CYS A 2 -5.32 -2.50 -1.68
CA CYS A 2 -6.76 -2.51 -1.47
C CYS A 2 -7.11 -3.07 -0.09
N VAL A 3 -8.22 -2.59 0.46
CA VAL A 3 -8.82 -3.10 1.70
C VAL A 3 -10.09 -3.84 1.34
N TRP A 4 -10.25 -5.02 1.90
CA TRP A 4 -11.44 -5.85 1.77
C TRP A 4 -12.09 -6.03 3.14
N SER A 5 -13.41 -6.00 3.18
CA SER A 5 -14.17 -6.44 4.35
C SER A 5 -14.17 -7.96 4.39
N THR A 6 -13.92 -8.54 5.57
CA THR A 6 -14.03 -9.99 5.79
C THR A 6 -15.46 -10.45 6.00
N ASP A 7 -16.37 -9.54 6.36
CA ASP A 7 -17.76 -9.87 6.66
C ASP A 7 -18.56 -10.12 5.37
N GLY A 8 -18.39 -9.23 4.39
CA GLY A 8 -19.10 -9.26 3.11
C GLY A 8 -18.26 -9.64 1.90
N TRP A 9 -16.95 -9.85 2.07
CA TRP A 9 -15.99 -10.01 0.96
C TRP A 9 -16.10 -8.92 -0.10
N GLU A 10 -16.23 -7.67 0.36
CA GLU A 10 -16.37 -6.52 -0.53
C GLU A 10 -15.13 -5.64 -0.47
N LYS A 11 -14.76 -5.09 -1.63
CA LYS A 11 -13.64 -4.15 -1.73
C LYS A 11 -14.08 -2.80 -1.19
N GLN A 12 -13.55 -2.43 -0.03
CA GLN A 12 -13.88 -1.18 0.67
C GLN A 12 -13.11 0.01 0.08
N LYS A 13 -11.81 -0.15 -0.18
CA LYS A 13 -10.98 0.93 -0.73
C LYS A 13 -9.87 0.38 -1.61
N SER A 14 -9.39 1.20 -2.55
CA SER A 14 -8.12 0.95 -3.24
C SER A 14 -7.32 2.21 -3.47
N ARG A 15 -6.00 2.01 -3.49
CA ARG A 15 -5.01 2.99 -3.92
C ARG A 15 -4.00 2.34 -4.86
N THR A 16 -3.77 2.98 -6.00
CA THR A 16 -2.67 2.65 -6.90
C THR A 16 -1.37 3.22 -6.33
N LEU A 17 -0.32 2.39 -6.27
CA LEU A 17 1.02 2.87 -5.91
C LEU A 17 1.56 3.70 -7.07
N GLN A 18 1.95 4.94 -6.79
CA GLN A 18 2.51 5.82 -7.81
C GLN A 18 4.01 5.56 -7.90
N VAL A 19 4.50 5.23 -9.10
CA VAL A 19 5.93 5.04 -9.34
C VAL A 19 6.60 6.41 -9.48
N PRO A 20 7.72 6.68 -8.77
CA PRO A 20 8.41 7.96 -8.88
C PRO A 20 8.88 8.23 -10.31
N ALA A 21 8.85 9.51 -10.72
CA ALA A 21 9.30 9.92 -12.04
C ALA A 21 10.74 9.44 -12.32
N GLY A 22 10.98 8.93 -13.53
CA GLY A 22 12.28 8.36 -13.92
C GLY A 22 12.46 6.88 -13.60
N ARG A 23 11.46 6.21 -13.02
CA ARG A 23 11.43 4.75 -12.86
C ARG A 23 10.34 4.14 -13.73
N THR A 24 10.66 3.06 -14.43
CA THR A 24 9.71 2.33 -15.26
C THR A 24 8.79 1.47 -14.38
N PRO A 25 7.46 1.59 -14.53
CA PRO A 25 6.53 0.65 -13.90
C PRO A 25 6.78 -0.74 -14.47
N SER A 26 7.16 -1.72 -13.64
CA SER A 26 7.22 -3.11 -14.08
C SER A 26 5.82 -3.73 -13.97
N ALA A 27 5.42 -4.55 -14.96
CA ALA A 27 4.11 -5.19 -14.96
C ALA A 27 3.90 -6.18 -13.78
N LEU A 28 5.02 -6.65 -13.21
CA LEU A 28 5.08 -7.58 -12.09
C LEU A 28 6.11 -7.06 -11.08
N SER A 29 5.74 -6.01 -10.35
CA SER A 29 6.56 -5.54 -9.22
C SER A 29 6.20 -6.29 -7.95
N ASP A 30 7.20 -6.83 -7.25
CA ASP A 30 6.98 -7.39 -5.90
C ASP A 30 6.60 -6.24 -4.95
N THR A 31 5.47 -6.41 -4.27
CA THR A 31 4.96 -5.47 -3.27
C THR A 31 4.69 -6.22 -1.99
N ARG A 32 5.44 -5.88 -0.94
CA ARG A 32 5.29 -6.47 0.38
C ARG A 32 4.67 -5.44 1.33
N VAL A 33 3.80 -5.92 2.22
CA VAL A 33 3.16 -5.10 3.24
C VAL A 33 3.47 -5.66 4.62
N GLN A 34 3.76 -4.77 5.58
CA GLN A 34 3.96 -5.13 6.98
C GLN A 34 3.25 -4.13 7.87
N PHE A 35 2.35 -4.61 8.72
CA PHE A 35 1.66 -3.76 9.69
C PHE A 35 2.60 -3.35 10.82
N HIS A 36 2.46 -2.10 11.26
CA HIS A 36 3.06 -1.63 12.49
C HIS A 36 2.30 -2.21 13.70
N HIS A 37 2.94 -2.22 14.87
CA HIS A 37 2.33 -2.75 16.09
C HIS A 37 1.06 -2.00 16.51
N ASP A 38 0.95 -0.71 16.15
CA ASP A 38 -0.22 0.12 16.46
C ASP A 38 -1.48 -0.22 15.63
N GLN A 39 -1.36 -1.07 14.61
CA GLN A 39 -2.43 -1.44 13.65
C GLN A 39 -3.08 -0.30 12.86
N THR A 40 -2.61 0.94 13.02
CA THR A 40 -3.06 2.12 12.28
C THR A 40 -2.16 2.43 11.10
N HIS A 41 -0.92 1.95 11.12
CA HIS A 41 0.05 2.14 10.04
C HIS A 41 0.56 0.83 9.47
N PHE A 42 1.01 0.88 8.21
CA PHE A 42 1.72 -0.23 7.57
C PHE A 42 2.81 0.28 6.63
N LEU A 43 3.89 -0.47 6.58
CA LEU A 43 5.00 -0.29 5.66
C LEU A 43 4.68 -0.99 4.34
N VAL A 44 4.88 -0.29 3.23
CA VAL A 44 4.88 -0.85 1.89
C VAL A 44 6.31 -0.84 1.38
N VAL A 45 6.79 -2.01 0.99
CA VAL A 45 8.07 -2.17 0.29
C VAL A 45 7.75 -2.59 -1.13
N HIS A 46 8.02 -1.70 -2.06
CA HIS A 46 7.94 -1.91 -3.50
C HIS A 46 9.35 -1.87 -4.07
N GLU A 47 9.58 -2.56 -5.20
CA GLU A 47 10.89 -2.56 -5.89
C GLU A 47 11.49 -1.15 -6.04
N THR A 48 10.65 -0.16 -6.34
CA THR A 48 11.06 1.21 -6.59
C THR A 48 10.92 2.15 -5.40
N GLN A 49 10.29 1.77 -4.29
CA GLN A 49 10.03 2.70 -3.18
C GLN A 49 9.67 2.02 -1.87
N ILE A 50 9.85 2.76 -0.77
CA ILE A 50 9.40 2.36 0.55
C ILE A 50 8.55 3.50 1.10
N ALA A 51 7.37 3.20 1.63
CA ALA A 51 6.47 4.21 2.16
C ALA A 51 5.61 3.67 3.31
N ILE A 52 5.23 4.54 4.24
CA ILE A 52 4.32 4.27 5.35
C ILE A 52 2.93 4.80 4.98
N TYR A 53 1.92 3.97 5.17
CA TYR A 53 0.53 4.29 4.91
C TYR A 53 -0.34 4.10 6.15
N GLU A 54 -1.43 4.85 6.24
CA GLU A 54 -2.49 4.62 7.23
C GLU A 54 -3.48 3.55 6.71
N THR A 55 -3.88 2.62 7.59
CA THR A 55 -4.55 1.35 7.23
C THR A 55 -5.94 1.51 6.64
N THR A 56 -6.74 2.47 7.11
CA THR A 56 -8.15 2.62 6.70
C THR A 56 -8.32 3.50 5.46
N LYS A 57 -7.62 4.63 5.41
CA LYS A 57 -7.65 5.60 4.32
C LYS A 57 -6.69 5.24 3.20
N LEU A 58 -5.75 4.32 3.44
CA LEU A 58 -4.64 4.02 2.54
C LEU A 58 -3.84 5.28 2.16
N GLU A 59 -3.77 6.29 3.02
CA GLU A 59 -3.07 7.54 2.72
C GLU A 59 -1.58 7.42 3.01
N CYS A 60 -0.73 7.95 2.13
CA CYS A 60 0.72 7.95 2.34
C CYS A 60 1.06 8.96 3.42
N VAL A 61 1.63 8.49 4.53
CA VAL A 61 2.07 9.31 5.65
C VAL A 61 3.50 9.78 5.41
N LYS A 62 4.35 8.91 4.86
CA LYS A 62 5.76 9.19 4.59
C LYS A 62 6.29 8.31 3.46
N GLN A 63 7.13 8.87 2.59
CA GLN A 63 7.81 8.19 1.49
C GLN A 63 9.25 8.69 1.38
#